data_AF-A0A4Y9L9D0-F1
#
_entry.id   AF-A0A4Y9L9D0-F1
#
_cell.length_a   1.000
_cell.length_b   1.000
_cell.length_c   1.000
_cell.angle_alpha   90.00
_cell.angle_beta   90.00
_cell.angle_gamma   90.00
#
_symmetry.space_group_name_H-M   'P 1'
#
loop_
_entity.id
_entity.type
_entity.pdbx_description
1 polymer ?
#
loop_
_entity_poly.entity_id
_entity_poly.type
_entity_poly.pdbx_seq_one_letter_code
_entity_poly.pdbx_strand_id
1 'polypeptide(L)' 'MTKAIIDIAKPLGIAVHDHIIVGKSGHASLRGMRLI' A
#
# COMPACT_ATOMS: atom_id res chain seq x y z
N MET A 1 -9.17 -2.20 3.19
CA MET A 1 -8.70 -2.76 1.91
C MET A 1 -7.20 -3.09 1.94
N THR A 2 -6.29 -2.12 2.13
CA THR A 2 -4.83 -2.35 2.05
C THR A 2 -4.30 -3.47 2.94
N LYS A 3 -4.70 -3.51 4.23
CA LYS A 3 -4.31 -4.59 5.15
C LYS A 3 -4.74 -5.97 4.65
N ALA A 4 -5.98 -6.10 4.16
CA ALA A 4 -6.47 -7.37 3.61
C ALA A 4 -5.65 -7.83 2.39
N ILE A 5 -5.24 -6.90 1.51
CA ILE A 5 -4.37 -7.24 0.37
C ILE A 5 -2.98 -7.69 0.86
N ILE A 6 -2.41 -7.00 1.85
CA ILE A 6 -1.13 -7.38 2.47
C ILE A 6 -1.23 -8.80 3.05
N ASP A 7 -2.31 -9.10 3.77
CA ASP A 7 -2.54 -10.40 4.41
C ASP A 7 -2.66 -11.52 3.37
N ILE A 8 -3.32 -11.26 2.23
CA ILE A 8 -3.43 -12.21 1.12
C ILE A 8 -2.09 -12.42 0.40
N ALA A 9 -1.28 -11.37 0.25
CA ALA A 9 0.02 -11.42 -0.44
C ALA A 9 1.11 -12.15 0.37
N LYS A 10 1.02 -12.09 1.70
CA LYS A 10 2.00 -12.66 2.64
C LYS A 10 2.30 -14.16 2.42
N PRO A 11 1.31 -15.08 2.35
CA PRO A 11 1.58 -16.50 2.09
C PRO A 11 2.13 -16.78 0.69
N LEU A 12 1.95 -15.85 -0.24
CA LEU A 12 2.50 -15.95 -1.59
C LEU A 12 3.96 -15.45 -1.69
N GLY A 13 4.53 -14.97 -0.57
CA GLY A 13 5.86 -14.38 -0.56
C GLY A 13 5.95 -13.04 -1.29
N ILE A 14 4.81 -12.36 -1.50
CA ILE A 14 4.75 -11.09 -2.24
C ILE A 14 4.70 -9.93 -1.24
N ALA A 15 5.65 -9.00 -1.37
CA ALA A 15 5.68 -7.78 -0.56
C ALA A 15 4.84 -6.68 -1.20
N VAL A 16 3.95 -6.06 -0.42
CA VAL A 16 3.28 -4.81 -0.79
C VAL A 16 4.11 -3.66 -0.25
N HIS A 17 4.85 -2.99 -1.14
CA HIS A 17 5.80 -1.95 -0.74
C HIS A 17 5.14 -0.62 -0.35
N ASP A 18 4.04 -0.27 -1.02
CA ASP A 18 3.30 0.95 -0.73
C ASP A 18 1.88 0.86 -1.28
N HIS A 19 1.00 1.71 -0.74
CA HIS A 19 -0.27 2.05 -1.36
C HIS A 19 -0.23 3.53 -1.70
N ILE A 20 -0.23 3.83 -2.99
CA ILE A 20 -0.17 5.20 -3.49
C ILE A 20 -1.55 5.59 -4.03
N ILE A 21 -2.12 6.66 -3.49
CA ILE A 21 -3.35 7.28 -4.01
C ILE A 21 -2.93 8.42 -4.93
N VAL A 22 -3.27 8.35 -6.21
CA VAL A 22 -2.88 9.35 -7.22
C VAL A 22 -4.06 10.29 -7.52
N GLY A 23 -3.79 11.59 -7.58
CA GLY A 23 -4.74 12.63 -7.97
C GLY A 23 -4.15 13.58 -9.02
N LYS A 24 -4.96 14.56 -9.48
CA LYS A 24 -4.58 15.47 -10.58
C LYS A 24 -3.27 16.23 -10.35
N SER A 25 -2.95 16.57 -9.11
CA SER A 25 -1.79 17.41 -8.74
C SER A 25 -0.74 16.68 -7.91
N GLY A 26 -0.77 15.34 -7.86
CA GLY A 26 0.23 14.58 -7.12
C GLY A 26 -0.28 13.25 -6.59
N HIS A 27 0.31 12.79 -5.49
CA HIS A 27 -0.04 11.52 -4.88
C HIS A 27 0.21 11.53 -3.37
N ALA A 28 -0.47 10.63 -2.67
CA ALA A 28 -0.25 10.35 -1.26
C ALA A 28 0.27 8.93 -1.10
N SER A 29 1.42 8.78 -0.44
CA SER A 29 2.03 7.49 -0.10
C SER A 29 1.62 7.09 1.32
N LEU A 30 0.93 5.96 1.45
CA LEU A 30 0.51 5.46 2.77
C LEU A 30 1.73 5.02 3.60
N ARG A 31 2.77 4.48 2.96
CA ARG A 31 4.05 4.16 3.64
C ARG A 31 4.74 5.43 4.13
N GLY A 32 4.81 6.48 3.29
CA GLY A 32 5.40 7.77 3.66
C GLY A 32 4.67 8.45 4.83
N MET A 33 3.35 8.25 4.90
CA MET A 33 2.51 8.69 6.02
C MET A 33 2.52 7.74 7.23
N ARG A 34 3.27 6.63 7.18
CA ARG A 34 3.35 5.59 8.23
C ARG A 34 1.99 4.96 8.58
N LEU A 35 1.14 4.77 7.58
CA LEU A 35 -0.18 4.16 7.72
C LEU A 35 -0.20 2.66 7.38
N ILE A 36 0.91 2.14 6.84
CA ILE A 36 1.17 0.73 6.51
C ILE A 36 2.61 0.35 6.83
#